data_AF-A0A937CFX0-F1
#
_entry.id   AF-A0A937CFX0-F1
#
_cell.length_a   1.000
_cell.length_b   1.000
_cell.length_c   1.000
_cell.angle_alpha   90.00
_cell.angle_beta   90.00
_cell.angle_gamma   90.00
#
_symmetry.space_group_name_H-M   'P 1'
#
loop_
_entity.id
_entity.type
_entity.pdbx_description
1 polymer ?
#
loop_
_entity_poly.entity_id
_entity_poly.type
_entity_poly.pdbx_seq_one_letter_code
_entity_poly.pdbx_strand_id
1 'polypeptide(L)'
;MQFKLKMIVAASVAVASGLAFSQEVIKLGHVGPTSGGIAHLGKDNENGAKLAIEELNAKGVKIGGKAVKFELLTEDDAGDPKQGTAVAQKLADQKVKGVVGHLNSGTSIPASKIYSDAGIPQISPSATNPKYTRQGFKTTFRVVADDVHLGGTLGRYAVSTLKGKSIAVIDDRTAYGQGVADEFKKAVVAAKGNVVGHEYTNDKATDFMAILTNLKAKKPDVVFFGGMDAVAGPMLRQMKSLGINAKFMGGDGICSAELAKLAGDAMADDQVYCAEAGGVEGKQKAGMDAFKAKFKAKFNADVQIYAPYVYDSVNVMVAAMEKAGSSDPAKYLPVLAKTTNFQGVTGPISFDAKGDIKNGALTLKTYKGGKPVELAVIR
;
A
#
# COMPACT_ATOMS: atom_id res chain seq x y z
N MET A 1 85.57 13.61 39.30
CA MET A 1 84.11 13.77 39.54
C MET A 1 83.52 14.43 38.30
N GLN A 2 83.01 13.65 37.34
CA GLN A 2 82.44 14.12 36.07
C GLN A 2 80.99 13.65 35.98
N PHE A 3 80.04 14.59 35.90
CA PHE A 3 78.61 14.31 35.86
C PHE A 3 78.19 13.84 34.46
N LYS A 4 77.54 12.67 34.39
CA LYS A 4 76.92 12.14 33.17
C LYS A 4 75.56 12.78 32.93
N LEU A 5 75.39 13.38 31.76
CA LEU A 5 74.14 13.91 31.22
C LEU A 5 73.24 12.73 30.77
N LYS A 6 72.07 12.55 31.38
CA LYS A 6 71.03 11.62 30.89
C LYS A 6 70.09 12.36 29.96
N MET A 7 70.09 12.00 28.67
CA MET A 7 69.04 12.36 27.73
C MET A 7 67.71 11.74 28.19
N ILE A 8 66.70 12.59 28.38
CA ILE A 8 65.30 12.16 28.47
C ILE A 8 64.69 12.38 27.09
N VAL A 9 64.40 11.28 26.38
CA VAL A 9 63.61 11.30 25.15
C VAL A 9 62.14 11.34 25.57
N ALA A 10 61.50 12.49 25.39
CA ALA A 10 60.06 12.64 25.55
C ALA A 10 59.36 12.07 24.29
N ALA A 11 58.75 10.89 24.41
CA ALA A 11 57.87 10.35 23.39
C ALA A 11 56.50 11.06 23.46
N SER A 12 56.27 12.00 22.56
CA SER A 12 54.96 12.62 22.34
C SER A 12 54.01 11.62 21.69
N VAL A 13 53.11 11.04 22.49
CA VAL A 13 51.96 10.25 22.02
C VAL A 13 50.96 11.22 21.42
N ALA A 14 50.91 11.29 20.09
CA ALA A 14 49.83 11.95 19.38
C ALA A 14 48.56 11.10 19.49
N VAL A 15 47.69 11.43 20.44
CA VAL A 15 46.32 10.90 20.49
C VAL A 15 45.56 11.53 19.34
N ALA A 16 45.50 10.83 18.20
CA ALA A 16 44.55 11.13 17.14
C ALA A 16 43.16 10.73 17.63
N SER A 17 42.52 11.62 18.39
CA SER A 17 41.10 11.56 18.69
C SER A 17 40.33 11.74 17.38
N GLY A 18 40.09 10.64 16.67
CA GLY A 18 39.15 10.60 15.58
C GLY A 18 37.80 11.06 16.10
N LEU A 19 37.37 12.26 15.68
CA LEU A 19 36.01 12.74 15.89
C LEU A 19 35.08 11.75 15.20
N ALA A 20 34.53 10.81 15.97
CA ALA A 20 33.41 10.00 15.55
C ALA A 20 32.22 10.96 15.38
N PHE A 21 32.04 11.50 14.18
CA PHE A 21 30.82 12.21 13.82
C PHE A 21 29.67 11.24 14.06
N SER A 22 28.84 11.54 15.07
CA SER A 22 27.59 10.83 15.32
C SER A 22 26.80 10.77 14.01
N GLN A 23 26.61 9.56 13.49
CA GLN A 23 25.85 9.33 12.27
C GLN A 23 24.42 9.84 12.49
N GLU A 24 23.98 10.78 11.65
CA GLU A 24 22.63 11.35 11.77
C GLU A 24 21.59 10.24 11.60
N VAL A 25 20.68 10.12 12.57
CA VAL A 25 19.59 9.16 12.52
C VAL A 25 18.34 9.82 11.96
N ILE A 26 17.86 9.33 10.82
CA ILE A 26 16.65 9.79 10.15
C ILE A 26 15.52 8.81 10.46
N LYS A 27 14.54 9.27 11.22
CA LYS A 27 13.37 8.47 11.59
C LYS A 27 12.30 8.57 10.51
N LEU A 28 11.87 7.44 9.98
CA LEU A 28 10.73 7.33 9.06
C LEU A 28 9.63 6.53 9.75
N GLY A 29 8.39 6.97 9.61
CA GLY A 29 7.23 6.23 10.09
C GLY A 29 6.76 5.22 9.06
N HIS A 30 6.40 4.02 9.50
CA HIS A 30 5.54 3.12 8.75
C HIS A 30 4.27 2.86 9.56
N VAL A 31 3.11 2.98 8.92
CA VAL A 31 1.83 2.71 9.56
C VAL A 31 0.99 1.77 8.72
N GLY A 32 0.43 0.74 9.36
CA GLY A 32 -0.54 -0.17 8.78
C GLY A 32 -1.15 -1.09 9.84
N PRO A 33 -2.25 -1.79 9.51
CA PRO A 33 -2.95 -2.68 10.43
C PRO A 33 -2.14 -3.96 10.65
N THR A 34 -1.34 -4.02 11.70
CA THR A 34 -0.60 -5.25 12.08
C THR A 34 -1.38 -6.09 13.11
N SER A 35 -2.57 -5.62 13.49
CA SER A 35 -3.60 -6.38 14.20
C SER A 35 -4.93 -6.35 13.42
N GLY A 36 -5.92 -7.10 13.91
CA GLY A 36 -7.24 -7.21 13.29
C GLY A 36 -7.31 -8.19 12.11
N GLY A 37 -8.44 -8.18 11.39
CA GLY A 37 -8.75 -9.17 10.36
C GLY A 37 -7.84 -9.14 9.12
N ILE A 38 -7.16 -8.02 8.90
CA ILE A 38 -6.25 -7.81 7.76
C ILE A 38 -4.77 -7.66 8.18
N ALA A 39 -4.42 -8.17 9.38
CA ALA A 39 -3.08 -8.09 9.94
C ALA A 39 -1.97 -8.60 9.01
N HIS A 40 -2.27 -9.60 8.18
CA HIS A 40 -1.34 -10.15 7.19
C HIS A 40 -0.95 -9.12 6.12
N LEU A 41 -1.86 -8.20 5.74
CA LEU A 41 -1.56 -7.13 4.79
C LEU A 41 -0.74 -6.01 5.44
N GLY A 42 -1.00 -5.66 6.70
CA GLY A 42 -0.12 -4.74 7.42
C GLY A 42 1.26 -5.32 7.66
N LYS A 43 1.36 -6.64 7.89
CA LYS A 43 2.66 -7.30 8.00
C LYS A 43 3.42 -7.36 6.69
N ASP A 44 2.73 -7.60 5.58
CA ASP A 44 3.27 -7.48 4.22
C ASP A 44 3.89 -6.09 4.01
N ASN A 45 3.15 -5.04 4.38
CA ASN A 45 3.63 -3.67 4.32
C ASN A 45 4.87 -3.42 5.19
N GLU A 46 4.80 -3.78 6.47
CA GLU A 46 5.89 -3.57 7.42
C GLU A 46 7.18 -4.24 6.95
N ASN A 47 7.07 -5.46 6.40
CA ASN A 47 8.21 -6.18 5.85
C ASN A 47 8.79 -5.49 4.61
N GLY A 48 7.95 -4.92 3.73
CA GLY A 48 8.41 -4.11 2.59
C GLY A 48 9.20 -2.87 3.03
N ALA A 49 8.72 -2.16 4.05
CA ALA A 49 9.41 -1.00 4.63
C ALA A 49 10.74 -1.41 5.28
N LYS A 50 10.74 -2.50 6.06
CA LYS A 50 11.94 -3.03 6.72
C LYS A 50 13.02 -3.41 5.71
N LEU A 51 12.65 -4.12 4.64
CA LEU A 51 13.59 -4.50 3.59
C LEU A 51 14.25 -3.28 2.93
N ALA A 52 13.46 -2.25 2.60
CA ALA A 52 14.00 -1.01 2.04
C ALA A 52 14.99 -0.32 2.99
N ILE A 53 14.62 -0.18 4.27
CA ILE A 53 15.46 0.48 5.29
C ILE A 53 16.77 -0.28 5.52
N GLU A 54 16.72 -1.60 5.58
CA GLU A 54 17.91 -2.43 5.73
C GLU A 54 18.86 -2.28 4.53
N GLU A 55 18.34 -2.33 3.30
CA GLU A 55 19.16 -2.16 2.09
C GLU A 55 19.73 -0.74 1.97
N LEU A 56 18.97 0.30 2.32
CA LEU A 56 19.44 1.69 2.34
C LEU A 56 20.55 1.91 3.38
N ASN A 57 20.42 1.31 4.56
CA ASN A 57 21.45 1.37 5.59
C ASN A 57 22.70 0.60 5.19
N ALA A 58 22.56 -0.59 4.59
CA ALA A 58 23.68 -1.38 4.09
C ALA A 58 24.43 -0.68 2.95
N LYS A 59 23.72 0.08 2.10
CA LYS A 59 24.29 0.90 1.03
C LYS A 59 25.12 2.09 1.56
N GLY A 60 24.93 2.49 2.82
CA GLY A 60 25.64 3.64 3.41
C GLY A 60 25.25 4.96 2.74
N VAL A 61 23.94 5.18 2.57
CA VAL A 61 23.38 6.40 1.97
C VAL A 61 23.96 7.66 2.61
N LYS A 62 24.20 8.68 1.78
CA LYS A 62 24.68 9.99 2.21
C LYS A 62 23.69 11.09 1.86
N ILE A 63 23.39 11.95 2.82
CA ILE A 63 22.54 13.13 2.63
C ILE A 63 23.37 14.36 2.99
N GLY A 64 23.42 15.35 2.10
CA GLY A 64 24.26 16.54 2.30
C GLY A 64 25.75 16.22 2.50
N GLY A 65 26.24 15.13 1.88
CA GLY A 65 27.62 14.66 2.02
C GLY A 65 27.92 13.84 3.30
N LYS A 66 26.96 13.69 4.21
CA LYS A 66 27.14 12.96 5.49
C LYS A 66 26.49 11.59 5.41
N ALA A 67 27.15 10.57 5.96
CA ALA A 67 26.53 9.26 6.15
C ALA A 67 25.37 9.38 7.15
N VAL A 68 24.24 8.75 6.82
CA VAL A 68 23.03 8.75 7.65
C VAL A 68 22.62 7.32 7.97
N LYS A 69 21.85 7.14 9.04
CA LYS A 69 21.20 5.88 9.39
C LYS A 69 19.70 6.10 9.38
N PHE A 70 18.97 5.27 8.67
CA PHE A 70 17.51 5.25 8.72
C PHE A 70 17.03 4.36 9.87
N GLU A 71 16.11 4.88 10.66
CA GLU A 71 15.38 4.16 11.70
C GLU A 71 13.91 4.12 11.30
N LEU A 72 13.32 2.93 11.27
CA LEU A 72 11.91 2.76 10.96
C LEU A 72 11.09 2.67 12.24
N LEU A 73 10.15 3.59 12.41
CA LEU A 73 9.15 3.54 13.48
C LEU A 73 7.89 2.89 12.93
N THR A 74 7.62 1.66 13.32
CA THR A 74 6.45 0.90 12.87
C THR A 74 5.32 1.05 13.88
N GLU A 75 4.14 1.44 13.41
CA GLU A 75 2.96 1.65 14.25
C GLU A 75 1.75 0.90 13.70
N ASP A 76 0.94 0.36 14.60
CA ASP A 76 -0.32 -0.32 14.28
C ASP A 76 -1.49 0.67 14.37
N ASP A 77 -2.23 0.82 13.28
CA ASP A 77 -3.48 1.58 13.27
C ASP A 77 -4.74 0.70 13.35
N ALA A 78 -4.58 -0.63 13.38
CA ALA A 78 -5.66 -1.62 13.38
C ALA A 78 -6.70 -1.46 12.25
N GLY A 79 -6.42 -0.63 11.22
CA GLY A 79 -7.37 -0.26 10.19
C GLY A 79 -8.47 0.71 10.70
N ASP A 80 -8.34 1.20 11.93
CA ASP A 80 -9.32 2.04 12.60
C ASP A 80 -8.98 3.54 12.44
N PRO A 81 -9.90 4.38 11.94
CA PRO A 81 -9.62 5.80 11.73
C PRO A 81 -9.21 6.57 12.99
N LYS A 82 -9.77 6.23 14.17
CA LYS A 82 -9.45 6.91 15.43
C LYS A 82 -8.03 6.54 15.87
N GLN A 83 -7.69 5.26 15.87
CA GLN A 83 -6.34 4.82 16.18
C GLN A 83 -5.33 5.35 15.16
N GLY A 84 -5.67 5.37 13.87
CA GLY A 84 -4.87 5.98 12.81
C GLY A 84 -4.54 7.45 13.09
N THR A 85 -5.51 8.26 13.53
CA THR A 85 -5.24 9.65 13.92
C THR A 85 -4.34 9.77 15.16
N ALA A 86 -4.49 8.88 16.15
CA ALA A 86 -3.63 8.88 17.34
C ALA A 86 -2.18 8.52 16.99
N VAL A 87 -1.99 7.53 16.12
CA VAL A 87 -0.67 7.15 15.58
C VAL A 87 -0.07 8.30 14.76
N ALA A 88 -0.87 8.95 13.93
CA ALA A 88 -0.40 10.09 13.14
C ALA A 88 0.09 11.23 14.03
N GLN A 89 -0.65 11.55 15.11
CA GLN A 89 -0.22 12.53 16.10
C GLN A 89 1.08 12.11 16.79
N LYS A 90 1.18 10.86 17.23
CA LYS A 90 2.40 10.31 17.85
C LYS A 90 3.63 10.47 16.95
N LEU A 91 3.51 10.13 15.66
CA LEU A 91 4.62 10.26 14.70
C LEU A 91 4.96 11.72 14.41
N ALA A 92 3.96 12.61 14.38
CA ALA A 92 4.18 14.05 14.26
C ALA A 92 4.94 14.62 15.47
N ASP A 93 4.55 14.24 16.69
CA ASP A 93 5.22 14.65 17.93
C ASP A 93 6.67 14.12 18.01
N GLN A 94 6.90 12.93 17.46
CA GLN A 94 8.23 12.34 17.31
C GLN A 94 9.06 12.96 16.18
N LYS A 95 8.49 13.90 15.41
CA LYS A 95 9.15 14.65 14.34
C LYS A 95 9.81 13.74 13.30
N VAL A 96 9.12 12.65 12.93
CA VAL A 96 9.60 11.79 11.85
C VAL A 96 9.77 12.59 10.57
N LYS A 97 10.73 12.17 9.75
CA LYS A 97 11.11 12.86 8.52
C LYS A 97 10.24 12.46 7.33
N GLY A 98 9.24 11.62 7.53
CA GLY A 98 8.30 11.17 6.50
C GLY A 98 7.57 9.92 6.97
N VAL A 99 6.42 9.64 6.36
CA VAL A 99 5.59 8.47 6.68
C VAL A 99 5.28 7.68 5.41
N VAL A 100 5.48 6.38 5.46
CA VAL A 100 5.01 5.43 4.45
C VAL A 100 3.84 4.64 5.02
N GLY A 101 2.65 4.94 4.52
CA GLY A 101 1.39 4.51 5.10
C GLY A 101 0.33 5.60 4.94
N HIS A 102 -0.86 5.47 5.50
CA HIS A 102 -1.34 4.25 6.13
C HIS A 102 -1.75 3.24 5.03
N LEU A 103 -2.17 2.05 5.43
CA LEU A 103 -2.67 1.06 4.49
C LEU A 103 -4.06 1.47 3.95
N ASN A 104 -5.02 1.65 4.85
CA ASN A 104 -6.42 1.84 4.48
C ASN A 104 -6.70 3.30 4.10
N SER A 105 -7.60 3.50 3.14
CA SER A 105 -8.11 4.84 2.81
C SER A 105 -8.76 5.52 4.03
N GLY A 106 -9.49 4.75 4.85
CA GLY A 106 -10.17 5.24 6.05
C GLY A 106 -9.24 5.78 7.14
N THR A 107 -8.01 5.27 7.23
CA THR A 107 -6.99 5.76 8.16
C THR A 107 -6.11 6.84 7.52
N SER A 108 -5.76 6.67 6.24
CA SER A 108 -4.91 7.61 5.49
C SER A 108 -5.52 8.99 5.32
N ILE A 109 -6.83 9.07 5.01
CA ILE A 109 -7.53 10.34 4.78
C ILE A 109 -7.43 11.27 6.02
N PRO A 110 -7.88 10.86 7.22
CA PRO A 110 -7.78 11.74 8.39
C PRO A 110 -6.34 11.94 8.87
N ALA A 111 -5.46 10.93 8.78
CA ALA A 111 -4.05 11.07 9.15
C ALA A 111 -3.31 12.11 8.30
N SER A 112 -3.64 12.21 7.01
CA SER A 112 -2.98 13.14 6.07
C SER A 112 -3.10 14.60 6.49
N LYS A 113 -4.20 15.00 7.15
CA LYS A 113 -4.36 16.36 7.70
C LYS A 113 -3.34 16.63 8.79
N ILE A 114 -3.17 15.70 9.73
CA ILE A 114 -2.23 15.83 10.85
C ILE A 114 -0.79 15.94 10.31
N TYR A 115 -0.43 15.08 9.36
CA TYR A 115 0.89 15.14 8.73
C TYR A 115 1.09 16.44 7.92
N SER A 116 0.07 16.89 7.20
CA SER A 116 0.11 18.18 6.50
C SER A 116 0.33 19.36 7.45
N ASP A 117 -0.38 19.40 8.58
CA ASP A 117 -0.22 20.46 9.58
C ASP A 117 1.19 20.45 10.20
N ALA A 118 1.77 19.25 10.38
CA ALA A 118 3.13 19.07 10.86
C ALA A 118 4.20 19.27 9.77
N GLY A 119 3.82 19.47 8.51
CA GLY A 119 4.75 19.57 7.37
C GLY A 119 5.46 18.25 7.03
N ILE A 120 4.90 17.10 7.42
CA ILE A 120 5.49 15.77 7.22
C ILE A 120 4.89 15.13 5.96
N PRO A 121 5.72 14.73 4.97
CA PRO A 121 5.26 14.03 3.78
C PRO A 121 4.80 12.61 4.11
N GLN A 122 3.66 12.24 3.55
CA GLN A 122 3.07 10.92 3.62
C GLN A 122 2.98 10.34 2.21
N ILE A 123 3.52 9.14 2.01
CA ILE A 123 3.33 8.35 0.79
C ILE A 123 2.52 7.11 1.15
N SER A 124 1.27 7.02 0.72
CA SER A 124 0.49 5.80 0.90
C SER A 124 0.82 4.79 -0.21
N PRO A 125 1.15 3.54 0.16
CA PRO A 125 1.40 2.47 -0.80
C PRO A 125 0.13 1.75 -1.26
N SER A 126 -1.05 2.11 -0.76
CA SER A 126 -2.27 1.32 -0.95
C SER A 126 -3.59 2.09 -0.83
N ALA A 127 -3.61 3.34 -0.32
CA ALA A 127 -4.85 4.11 -0.24
C ALA A 127 -5.29 4.56 -1.64
N THR A 128 -6.33 3.91 -2.16
CA THR A 128 -6.88 4.15 -3.50
C THR A 128 -8.00 5.20 -3.52
N ASN A 129 -8.59 5.54 -2.37
CA ASN A 129 -9.69 6.51 -2.35
C ASN A 129 -9.20 7.89 -2.83
N PRO A 130 -9.81 8.47 -3.89
CA PRO A 130 -9.33 9.71 -4.47
C PRO A 130 -9.33 10.89 -3.50
N LYS A 131 -10.19 10.88 -2.49
CA LYS A 131 -10.23 11.92 -1.45
C LYS A 131 -8.86 12.10 -0.78
N TYR A 132 -8.08 11.04 -0.61
CA TYR A 132 -6.77 11.10 0.06
C TYR A 132 -5.88 12.24 -0.46
N THR A 133 -5.54 12.24 -1.75
CA THR A 133 -4.69 13.26 -2.43
C THR A 133 -5.47 14.51 -2.87
N ARG A 134 -6.80 14.46 -2.89
CA ARG A 134 -7.66 15.56 -3.37
C ARG A 134 -8.14 16.50 -2.24
N GLN A 135 -7.56 16.41 -1.05
CA GLN A 135 -7.80 17.33 0.06
C GLN A 135 -7.01 18.65 -0.04
N GLY A 136 -6.10 18.77 -1.01
CA GLY A 136 -5.32 19.98 -1.24
C GLY A 136 -3.99 20.04 -0.48
N PHE A 137 -3.64 19.00 0.28
CA PHE A 137 -2.37 18.91 1.00
C PHE A 137 -1.21 18.62 0.05
N LYS A 138 -0.13 19.39 0.17
CA LYS A 138 1.08 19.20 -0.64
C LYS A 138 1.98 18.08 -0.13
N THR A 139 1.69 17.56 1.06
CA THR A 139 2.45 16.49 1.73
C THR A 139 1.95 15.10 1.38
N THR A 140 0.88 14.95 0.61
CA THR A 140 0.17 13.68 0.41
C THR A 140 0.45 13.09 -0.97
N PHE A 141 0.96 11.86 -1.02
CA PHE A 141 1.28 11.16 -2.26
C PHE A 141 0.81 9.71 -2.22
N ARG A 142 0.52 9.11 -3.38
CA ARG A 142 0.28 7.67 -3.51
C ARG A 142 1.07 7.07 -4.67
N VAL A 143 1.51 5.82 -4.53
CA VAL A 143 2.20 5.07 -5.60
C VAL A 143 1.32 4.01 -6.27
N VAL A 144 0.02 4.01 -5.97
CA VAL A 144 -1.00 3.12 -6.54
C VAL A 144 -2.05 3.91 -7.33
N ALA A 145 -2.74 3.25 -8.25
CA ALA A 145 -3.89 3.82 -8.96
C ALA A 145 -5.02 4.19 -7.98
N ASP A 146 -5.91 5.11 -8.39
CA ASP A 146 -7.05 5.53 -7.58
C ASP A 146 -8.33 4.74 -7.91
N ASP A 147 -9.36 4.87 -7.05
CA ASP A 147 -10.63 4.16 -7.22
C ASP A 147 -11.41 4.57 -8.48
N VAL A 148 -11.18 5.78 -9.02
CA VAL A 148 -11.81 6.19 -10.29
C VAL A 148 -11.31 5.29 -11.41
N HIS A 149 -10.00 5.05 -11.43
CA HIS A 149 -9.41 4.14 -12.41
C HIS A 149 -9.73 2.67 -12.08
N LEU A 150 -9.55 2.25 -10.82
CA LEU A 150 -9.75 0.87 -10.35
C LEU A 150 -11.21 0.41 -10.47
N GLY A 151 -12.12 1.07 -9.74
CA GLY A 151 -13.55 0.77 -9.77
C GLY A 151 -14.12 0.97 -11.17
N GLY A 152 -13.70 2.04 -11.85
CA GLY A 152 -14.13 2.32 -13.22
C GLY A 152 -13.77 1.21 -14.22
N THR A 153 -12.56 0.66 -14.11
CA THR A 153 -12.11 -0.45 -14.96
C THR A 153 -12.84 -1.74 -14.65
N LEU A 154 -13.01 -2.08 -13.36
CA LEU A 154 -13.75 -3.25 -12.93
C LEU A 154 -15.22 -3.21 -13.40
N GLY A 155 -15.87 -2.05 -13.32
CA GLY A 155 -17.25 -1.88 -13.79
C GLY A 155 -17.40 -2.11 -15.30
N ARG A 156 -16.47 -1.55 -16.10
CA ARG A 156 -16.43 -1.82 -17.55
C ARG A 156 -16.14 -3.28 -17.85
N TYR A 157 -15.23 -3.91 -17.11
CA TYR A 157 -14.86 -5.31 -17.28
C TYR A 157 -16.04 -6.24 -16.98
N ALA A 158 -16.80 -5.99 -15.91
CA ALA A 158 -17.99 -6.74 -15.54
C ALA A 158 -19.02 -6.78 -16.69
N VAL A 159 -19.26 -5.64 -17.33
CA VAL A 159 -20.25 -5.54 -18.43
C VAL A 159 -19.68 -6.05 -19.75
N SER A 160 -18.47 -5.61 -20.12
CA SER A 160 -17.94 -5.79 -21.47
C SER A 160 -17.25 -7.14 -21.67
N THR A 161 -16.63 -7.68 -20.61
CA THR A 161 -15.84 -8.91 -20.69
C THR A 161 -16.57 -10.07 -20.04
N LEU A 162 -17.02 -9.91 -18.79
CA LEU A 162 -17.80 -10.95 -18.10
C LEU A 162 -19.24 -11.05 -18.61
N LYS A 163 -19.69 -10.09 -19.42
CA LYS A 163 -21.05 -10.03 -19.99
C LYS A 163 -22.14 -10.07 -18.91
N GLY A 164 -21.85 -9.52 -17.73
CA GLY A 164 -22.78 -9.46 -16.60
C GLY A 164 -24.04 -8.67 -16.95
N LYS A 165 -25.20 -9.30 -16.75
CA LYS A 165 -26.53 -8.76 -17.05
C LYS A 165 -27.28 -8.33 -15.81
N SER A 166 -26.89 -8.85 -14.64
CA SER A 166 -27.55 -8.62 -13.36
C SER A 166 -26.47 -8.46 -12.28
N ILE A 167 -26.07 -7.22 -12.03
CA ILE A 167 -24.92 -6.89 -11.20
C ILE A 167 -25.42 -6.43 -9.82
N ALA A 168 -25.02 -7.13 -8.77
CA ALA A 168 -25.21 -6.70 -7.39
C ALA A 168 -23.94 -6.07 -6.84
N VAL A 169 -24.10 -5.11 -5.92
CA VAL A 169 -23.00 -4.40 -5.26
C VAL A 169 -23.15 -4.55 -3.75
N ILE A 170 -22.04 -4.82 -3.06
CA ILE A 170 -21.95 -4.85 -1.60
C ILE A 170 -20.74 -4.01 -1.20
N ASP A 171 -20.83 -3.20 -0.14
CA ASP A 171 -19.67 -2.55 0.47
C ASP A 171 -19.62 -2.74 1.99
N ASP A 172 -18.44 -2.62 2.57
CA ASP A 172 -18.19 -2.78 4.01
C ASP A 172 -18.29 -1.48 4.81
N ARG A 173 -18.87 -0.41 4.25
CA ARG A 173 -18.98 0.93 4.86
C ARG A 173 -17.66 1.61 5.23
N THR A 174 -16.51 1.04 4.86
CA THR A 174 -15.24 1.76 4.97
C THR A 174 -15.13 2.81 3.86
N ALA A 175 -14.26 3.80 4.07
CA ALA A 175 -14.00 4.81 3.03
C ALA A 175 -13.48 4.19 1.72
N TYR A 176 -12.73 3.08 1.79
CA TYR A 176 -12.29 2.35 0.61
C TYR A 176 -13.45 1.58 -0.01
N GLY A 177 -14.13 0.73 0.76
CA GLY A 177 -15.19 -0.14 0.26
C GLY A 177 -16.32 0.62 -0.42
N GLN A 178 -16.80 1.71 0.21
CA GLN A 178 -17.80 2.60 -0.40
C GLN A 178 -17.26 3.30 -1.65
N GLY A 179 -16.05 3.83 -1.59
CA GLY A 179 -15.45 4.59 -2.68
C GLY A 179 -15.30 3.76 -3.96
N VAL A 180 -14.73 2.56 -3.84
CA VAL A 180 -14.53 1.66 -4.99
C VAL A 180 -15.85 1.10 -5.51
N ALA A 181 -16.82 0.80 -4.62
CA ALA A 181 -18.15 0.34 -5.01
C ALA A 181 -18.95 1.41 -5.78
N ASP A 182 -18.85 2.67 -5.36
CA ASP A 182 -19.50 3.78 -6.05
C ASP A 182 -18.91 4.02 -7.44
N GLU A 183 -17.59 4.01 -7.59
CA GLU A 183 -16.93 4.14 -8.90
C GLU A 183 -17.21 2.95 -9.82
N PHE A 184 -17.24 1.73 -9.27
CA PHE A 184 -17.68 0.54 -9.98
C PHE A 184 -19.12 0.68 -10.51
N LYS A 185 -20.06 1.06 -9.64
CA LYS A 185 -21.47 1.24 -10.00
C LYS A 185 -21.64 2.30 -11.09
N LYS A 186 -20.95 3.44 -10.98
CA LYS A 186 -20.97 4.50 -12.01
C LYS A 186 -20.51 3.94 -13.36
N ALA A 187 -19.43 3.16 -13.39
CA ALA A 187 -18.92 2.59 -14.62
C ALA A 187 -19.80 1.49 -15.21
N VAL A 188 -20.46 0.67 -14.39
CA VAL A 188 -21.47 -0.29 -14.86
C VAL A 188 -22.61 0.44 -15.59
N VAL A 189 -23.16 1.49 -14.98
CA VAL A 189 -24.24 2.29 -15.60
C VAL A 189 -23.76 2.96 -16.89
N ALA A 190 -22.57 3.56 -16.89
CA ALA A 190 -21.98 4.17 -18.09
C ALA A 190 -21.74 3.15 -19.21
N ALA A 191 -21.41 1.90 -18.87
CA ALA A 191 -21.26 0.80 -19.81
C ALA A 191 -22.60 0.15 -20.22
N LYS A 192 -23.74 0.72 -19.80
CA LYS A 192 -25.11 0.20 -20.06
C LYS A 192 -25.40 -1.16 -19.41
N GLY A 193 -24.67 -1.50 -18.34
CA GLY A 193 -24.99 -2.63 -17.47
C GLY A 193 -26.14 -2.33 -16.51
N ASN A 194 -26.67 -3.38 -15.88
CA ASN A 194 -27.82 -3.28 -14.99
C ASN A 194 -27.43 -3.63 -13.55
N VAL A 195 -27.58 -2.65 -12.65
CA VAL A 195 -27.33 -2.83 -11.21
C VAL A 195 -28.65 -3.18 -10.53
N VAL A 196 -28.79 -4.42 -10.05
CA VAL A 196 -30.04 -4.92 -9.49
C VAL A 196 -30.18 -4.65 -7.99
N GLY A 197 -29.08 -4.44 -7.28
CA GLY A 197 -29.10 -4.16 -5.86
C GLY A 197 -27.78 -3.62 -5.36
N HIS A 198 -27.87 -2.83 -4.29
CA HIS A 198 -26.72 -2.35 -3.53
C HIS A 198 -27.04 -2.55 -2.06
N GLU A 199 -26.34 -3.48 -1.42
CA GLU A 199 -26.43 -3.75 0.02
C GLU A 199 -25.12 -3.31 0.71
N TYR A 200 -25.11 -3.28 2.03
CA TYR A 200 -23.89 -2.95 2.76
C TYR A 200 -23.77 -3.77 4.04
N THR A 201 -22.54 -3.82 4.56
CA THR A 201 -22.18 -4.51 5.79
C THR A 201 -21.20 -3.65 6.61
N ASN A 202 -20.33 -4.25 7.40
CA ASN A 202 -19.18 -3.61 8.03
C ASN A 202 -17.92 -4.45 7.84
N ASP A 203 -16.76 -3.85 8.09
CA ASP A 203 -15.42 -4.42 7.92
C ASP A 203 -15.07 -5.57 8.90
N LYS A 204 -15.95 -5.83 9.87
CA LYS A 204 -15.80 -6.89 10.88
C LYS A 204 -16.88 -7.97 10.75
N ALA A 205 -17.77 -7.84 9.76
CA ALA A 205 -18.89 -8.75 9.59
C ALA A 205 -18.40 -10.14 9.16
N THR A 206 -19.05 -11.16 9.70
CA THR A 206 -18.82 -12.57 9.34
C THR A 206 -20.10 -13.26 8.90
N ASP A 207 -21.27 -12.63 9.07
CA ASP A 207 -22.58 -13.11 8.63
C ASP A 207 -23.15 -12.14 7.58
N PHE A 208 -23.54 -12.70 6.44
CA PHE A 208 -24.08 -12.01 5.28
C PHE A 208 -25.38 -12.68 4.80
N MET A 209 -25.96 -13.61 5.55
CA MET A 209 -27.10 -14.42 5.09
C MET A 209 -28.30 -13.56 4.70
N ALA A 210 -28.60 -12.51 5.47
CA ALA A 210 -29.68 -11.58 5.17
C ALA A 210 -29.45 -10.83 3.84
N ILE A 211 -28.28 -10.21 3.68
CA ILE A 211 -27.95 -9.43 2.47
C ILE A 211 -27.86 -10.34 1.24
N LEU A 212 -27.27 -11.53 1.37
CA LEU A 212 -27.14 -12.49 0.28
C LEU A 212 -28.48 -13.10 -0.10
N THR A 213 -29.40 -13.33 0.84
CA THR A 213 -30.76 -13.80 0.55
C THR A 213 -31.56 -12.77 -0.23
N ASN A 214 -31.48 -11.49 0.16
CA ASN A 214 -32.09 -10.39 -0.59
C ASN A 214 -31.53 -10.32 -2.02
N LEU A 215 -30.20 -10.35 -2.17
CA LEU A 215 -29.58 -10.30 -3.50
C LEU A 215 -29.88 -11.54 -4.33
N LYS A 216 -29.93 -12.74 -3.73
CA LYS A 216 -30.30 -13.98 -4.43
C LYS A 216 -31.67 -13.89 -5.11
N ALA A 217 -32.66 -13.24 -4.48
CA ALA A 217 -33.98 -13.03 -5.07
C ALA A 217 -33.94 -12.22 -6.37
N LYS A 218 -32.90 -11.40 -6.55
CA LYS A 218 -32.66 -10.56 -7.74
C LYS A 218 -31.82 -11.27 -8.81
N LYS A 219 -31.41 -12.51 -8.55
CA LYS A 219 -30.67 -13.39 -9.48
C LYS A 219 -29.45 -12.70 -10.12
N PRO A 220 -28.49 -12.18 -9.33
CA PRO A 220 -27.28 -11.60 -9.89
C PRO A 220 -26.42 -12.67 -10.57
N ASP A 221 -25.79 -12.30 -11.69
CA ASP A 221 -24.73 -13.08 -12.34
C ASP A 221 -23.32 -12.54 -12.00
N VAL A 222 -23.24 -11.31 -11.47
CA VAL A 222 -22.04 -10.73 -10.87
C VAL A 222 -22.38 -10.11 -9.51
N VAL A 223 -21.54 -10.36 -8.51
CA VAL A 223 -21.55 -9.67 -7.21
C VAL A 223 -20.23 -8.94 -7.07
N PHE A 224 -20.27 -7.62 -6.97
CA PHE A 224 -19.13 -6.80 -6.62
C PHE A 224 -19.10 -6.56 -5.12
N PHE A 225 -17.93 -6.70 -4.49
CA PHE A 225 -17.68 -6.36 -3.11
C PHE A 225 -16.57 -5.31 -2.99
N GLY A 226 -16.92 -4.15 -2.45
CA GLY A 226 -15.99 -3.13 -1.99
C GLY A 226 -15.58 -3.39 -0.56
N GLY A 227 -14.41 -3.99 -0.37
CA GLY A 227 -13.84 -4.28 0.94
C GLY A 227 -12.61 -5.18 0.86
N MET A 228 -12.27 -5.80 1.98
CA MET A 228 -11.03 -6.59 2.12
C MET A 228 -11.28 -8.11 2.14
N ASP A 229 -10.23 -8.88 1.88
CA ASP A 229 -10.23 -10.35 1.85
C ASP A 229 -10.82 -11.01 3.10
N ALA A 230 -10.58 -10.46 4.30
CA ALA A 230 -11.08 -10.94 5.57
C ALA A 230 -12.62 -11.02 5.65
N VAL A 231 -13.32 -10.12 4.94
CA VAL A 231 -14.78 -10.08 4.83
C VAL A 231 -15.24 -10.86 3.59
N ALA A 232 -14.50 -10.75 2.48
CA ALA A 232 -14.83 -11.41 1.23
C ALA A 232 -14.80 -12.95 1.32
N GLY A 233 -13.82 -13.53 2.04
CA GLY A 233 -13.70 -14.98 2.19
C GLY A 233 -14.93 -15.63 2.82
N PRO A 234 -15.36 -15.21 4.02
CA PRO A 234 -16.60 -15.69 4.62
C PRO A 234 -17.86 -15.40 3.78
N MET A 235 -17.89 -14.28 3.04
CA MET A 235 -18.98 -13.97 2.11
C MET A 235 -19.05 -14.99 0.96
N LEU A 236 -17.92 -15.36 0.37
CA LEU A 236 -17.85 -16.41 -0.67
C LEU A 236 -18.38 -17.76 -0.16
N ARG A 237 -18.04 -18.15 1.08
CA ARG A 237 -18.57 -19.37 1.70
C ARG A 237 -20.10 -19.35 1.80
N GLN A 238 -20.67 -18.21 2.18
CA GLN A 238 -22.12 -18.07 2.31
C GLN A 238 -22.83 -17.92 0.97
N MET A 239 -22.18 -17.33 -0.04
CA MET A 239 -22.67 -17.38 -1.42
C MET A 239 -22.78 -18.83 -1.90
N LYS A 240 -21.75 -19.65 -1.65
CA LYS A 240 -21.79 -21.08 -1.97
C LYS A 240 -22.89 -21.82 -1.21
N SER A 241 -23.03 -21.61 0.11
CA SER A 241 -24.07 -22.30 0.91
C SER A 241 -25.49 -21.93 0.46
N LEU A 242 -25.69 -20.70 -0.01
CA LEU A 242 -26.95 -20.24 -0.58
C LEU A 242 -27.14 -20.64 -2.05
N GLY A 243 -26.19 -21.32 -2.69
CA GLY A 243 -26.26 -21.70 -4.11
C GLY A 243 -26.23 -20.49 -5.06
N ILE A 244 -25.56 -19.41 -4.67
CA ILE A 244 -25.34 -18.22 -5.51
C ILE A 244 -24.11 -18.48 -6.37
N ASN A 245 -24.32 -18.80 -7.65
CA ASN A 245 -23.25 -19.12 -8.62
C ASN A 245 -22.72 -17.89 -9.38
N ALA A 246 -23.00 -16.68 -8.89
CA ALA A 246 -22.53 -15.43 -9.50
C ALA A 246 -21.00 -15.37 -9.51
N LYS A 247 -20.43 -14.69 -10.52
CA LYS A 247 -19.02 -14.27 -10.47
C LYS A 247 -18.85 -13.26 -9.35
N PHE A 248 -17.79 -13.38 -8.58
CA PHE A 248 -17.46 -12.45 -7.51
C PHE A 248 -16.37 -11.50 -7.99
N MET A 249 -16.54 -10.20 -7.73
CA MET A 249 -15.60 -9.16 -8.14
C MET A 249 -15.25 -8.25 -6.96
N GLY A 250 -14.04 -7.69 -6.95
CA GLY A 250 -13.66 -6.66 -5.98
C GLY A 250 -12.40 -5.92 -6.39
N GLY A 251 -12.08 -4.88 -5.62
CA GLY A 251 -10.84 -4.13 -5.80
C GLY A 251 -9.60 -4.90 -5.34
N ASP A 252 -8.52 -4.18 -5.13
CA ASP A 252 -7.21 -4.72 -4.75
C ASP A 252 -7.26 -5.40 -3.37
N GLY A 253 -8.06 -4.88 -2.45
CA GLY A 253 -8.25 -5.44 -1.11
C GLY A 253 -8.64 -6.93 -1.05
N ILE A 254 -9.16 -7.53 -2.12
CA ILE A 254 -9.48 -8.96 -2.19
C ILE A 254 -8.47 -9.79 -3.01
N CYS A 255 -7.47 -9.17 -3.63
CA CYS A 255 -6.53 -9.84 -4.54
C CYS A 255 -5.44 -10.69 -3.83
N SER A 256 -5.52 -10.88 -2.53
CA SER A 256 -4.49 -11.59 -1.76
C SER A 256 -4.49 -13.09 -2.04
N ALA A 257 -3.34 -13.73 -1.85
CA ALA A 257 -3.27 -15.19 -1.81
C ALA A 257 -4.05 -15.77 -0.61
N GLU A 258 -4.22 -14.99 0.47
CA GLU A 258 -4.95 -15.40 1.68
C GLU A 258 -6.45 -15.56 1.44
N LEU A 259 -7.04 -14.83 0.47
CA LEU A 259 -8.46 -14.96 0.13
C LEU A 259 -8.86 -16.40 -0.15
N ALA A 260 -8.03 -17.19 -0.84
CA ALA A 260 -8.34 -18.58 -1.15
C ALA A 260 -8.46 -19.44 0.11
N LYS A 261 -7.60 -19.19 1.12
CA LYS A 261 -7.68 -19.89 2.41
C LYS A 261 -8.93 -19.46 3.19
N LEU A 262 -9.23 -18.17 3.16
CA LEU A 262 -10.43 -17.62 3.81
C LEU A 262 -11.71 -18.13 3.15
N ALA A 263 -11.76 -18.25 1.83
CA ALA A 263 -12.91 -18.78 1.10
C ALA A 263 -13.03 -20.32 1.20
N GLY A 264 -11.94 -21.03 1.47
CA GLY A 264 -11.94 -22.49 1.57
C GLY A 264 -12.45 -23.15 0.28
N ASP A 265 -13.38 -24.09 0.42
CA ASP A 265 -13.98 -24.82 -0.70
C ASP A 265 -14.90 -23.95 -1.58
N ALA A 266 -15.18 -22.70 -1.18
CA ALA A 266 -15.88 -21.73 -2.02
C ALA A 266 -14.98 -21.01 -3.04
N MET A 267 -13.67 -21.25 -3.01
CA MET A 267 -12.76 -20.74 -4.03
C MET A 267 -12.75 -21.65 -5.27
N ALA A 268 -13.70 -21.44 -6.19
CA ALA A 268 -13.71 -22.14 -7.47
C ALA A 268 -12.91 -21.41 -8.56
N ASP A 269 -12.37 -22.19 -9.51
CA ASP A 269 -11.63 -21.66 -10.65
C ASP A 269 -12.50 -20.70 -11.48
N ASP A 270 -11.92 -19.57 -11.85
CA ASP A 270 -12.57 -18.53 -12.65
C ASP A 270 -13.87 -17.98 -12.02
N GLN A 271 -14.07 -18.13 -10.70
CA GLN A 271 -15.23 -17.56 -10.01
C GLN A 271 -14.98 -16.16 -9.45
N VAL A 272 -13.76 -15.90 -8.98
CA VAL A 272 -13.37 -14.65 -8.33
C VAL A 272 -12.47 -13.85 -9.25
N TYR A 273 -12.81 -12.59 -9.48
CA TYR A 273 -12.01 -11.63 -10.23
C TYR A 273 -11.69 -10.43 -9.36
N CYS A 274 -10.50 -9.86 -9.51
CA CYS A 274 -10.13 -8.66 -8.80
C CYS A 274 -9.14 -7.83 -9.62
N ALA A 275 -8.85 -6.62 -9.17
CA ALA A 275 -7.82 -5.77 -9.79
C ALA A 275 -6.90 -5.21 -8.72
N GLU A 276 -5.59 -5.43 -8.83
CA GLU A 276 -4.61 -4.73 -8.00
C GLU A 276 -4.39 -3.32 -8.54
N ALA A 277 -4.29 -2.33 -7.65
CA ALA A 277 -4.07 -0.92 -7.98
C ALA A 277 -2.62 -0.60 -8.39
N GLY A 278 -2.02 -1.48 -9.19
CA GLY A 278 -0.69 -1.35 -9.74
C GLY A 278 -0.37 -2.56 -10.61
N GLY A 279 0.85 -2.62 -11.13
CA GLY A 279 1.26 -3.70 -12.02
C GLY A 279 2.51 -3.39 -12.80
N VAL A 280 3.21 -4.44 -13.22
CA VAL A 280 4.40 -4.35 -14.07
C VAL A 280 4.25 -5.25 -15.30
N GLU A 281 4.77 -4.76 -16.43
CA GLU A 281 4.74 -5.47 -17.72
C GLU A 281 6.15 -5.57 -18.30
N GLY A 282 6.33 -6.40 -19.32
CA GLY A 282 7.56 -6.45 -20.10
C GLY A 282 8.83 -6.53 -19.26
N LYS A 283 9.78 -5.63 -19.50
CA LYS A 283 11.09 -5.60 -18.83
C LYS A 283 11.03 -5.33 -17.32
N GLN A 284 9.94 -4.75 -16.83
CA GLN A 284 9.77 -4.41 -15.42
C GLN A 284 9.46 -5.66 -14.57
N LYS A 285 8.98 -6.77 -15.18
CA LYS A 285 8.71 -8.03 -14.46
C LYS A 285 9.94 -8.59 -13.74
N ALA A 286 11.12 -8.49 -14.36
CA ALA A 286 12.36 -8.96 -13.76
C ALA A 286 12.69 -8.26 -12.43
N GLY A 287 12.42 -6.96 -12.32
CA GLY A 287 12.63 -6.21 -11.07
C GLY A 287 11.66 -6.63 -9.96
N MET A 288 10.39 -6.83 -10.30
CA MET A 288 9.37 -7.33 -9.38
C MET A 288 9.66 -8.76 -8.91
N ASP A 289 10.10 -9.65 -9.80
CA ASP A 289 10.43 -11.04 -9.45
C ASP A 289 11.67 -11.11 -8.56
N ALA A 290 12.70 -10.29 -8.84
CA ALA A 290 13.86 -10.16 -7.98
C ALA A 290 13.47 -9.64 -6.58
N PHE A 291 12.56 -8.65 -6.50
CA PHE A 291 12.01 -8.18 -5.23
C PHE A 291 11.29 -9.31 -4.47
N LYS A 292 10.39 -10.03 -5.13
CA LYS A 292 9.65 -11.16 -4.51
C LYS A 292 10.59 -12.23 -3.97
N ALA A 293 11.65 -12.58 -4.72
CA ALA A 293 12.65 -13.55 -4.29
C ALA A 293 13.40 -13.09 -3.04
N LYS A 294 13.85 -11.82 -3.01
CA LYS A 294 14.50 -11.23 -1.82
C LYS A 294 13.58 -11.19 -0.61
N PHE A 295 12.34 -10.74 -0.82
CA PHE A 295 11.31 -10.66 0.22
C PHE A 295 11.07 -12.04 0.84
N LYS A 296 10.89 -13.07 0.00
CA LYS A 296 10.71 -14.45 0.43
C LYS A 296 11.92 -14.98 1.19
N ALA A 297 13.13 -14.75 0.69
CA ALA A 297 14.35 -15.18 1.36
C ALA A 297 14.53 -14.52 2.74
N LYS A 298 14.13 -13.26 2.89
CA LYS A 298 14.28 -12.51 4.14
C LYS A 298 13.23 -12.86 5.18
N PHE A 299 11.96 -12.96 4.77
CA PHE A 299 10.83 -13.06 5.70
C PHE A 299 10.19 -14.45 5.75
N ASN A 300 10.64 -15.38 4.91
CA ASN A 300 10.02 -16.70 4.74
C ASN A 300 8.50 -16.61 4.48
N ALA A 301 8.10 -15.59 3.72
CA ALA A 301 6.73 -15.27 3.38
C ALA A 301 6.65 -14.80 1.94
N ASP A 302 5.57 -15.17 1.24
CA ASP A 302 5.27 -14.61 -0.07
C ASP A 302 4.64 -13.22 0.09
N VAL A 303 4.94 -12.32 -0.86
CA VAL A 303 4.29 -11.02 -0.96
C VAL A 303 2.78 -11.22 -1.06
N GLN A 304 2.02 -10.50 -0.24
CA GLN A 304 0.56 -10.50 -0.33
C GLN A 304 0.08 -9.59 -1.46
N ILE A 305 0.31 -8.28 -1.34
CA ILE A 305 -0.13 -7.30 -2.34
C ILE A 305 0.81 -6.08 -2.37
N TYR A 306 1.08 -5.49 -1.20
CA TYR A 306 1.48 -4.09 -1.08
C TYR A 306 2.96 -3.88 -0.74
N ALA A 307 3.67 -4.92 -0.27
CA ALA A 307 5.10 -4.82 0.07
C ALA A 307 5.99 -4.16 -1.01
N PRO A 308 5.83 -4.45 -2.33
CA PRO A 308 6.62 -3.80 -3.37
C PRO A 308 6.39 -2.28 -3.44
N TYR A 309 5.15 -1.83 -3.24
CA TYR A 309 4.76 -0.42 -3.26
C TYR A 309 5.26 0.31 -2.02
N VAL A 310 5.29 -0.36 -0.87
CA VAL A 310 5.88 0.18 0.36
C VAL A 310 7.39 0.35 0.19
N TYR A 311 8.05 -0.68 -0.34
CA TYR A 311 9.47 -0.66 -0.63
C TYR A 311 9.84 0.52 -1.54
N ASP A 312 9.09 0.71 -2.63
CA ASP A 312 9.31 1.84 -3.53
C ASP A 312 8.96 3.19 -2.90
N SER A 313 7.94 3.27 -2.05
CA SER A 313 7.58 4.49 -1.32
C SER A 313 8.71 4.96 -0.38
N VAL A 314 9.37 4.03 0.31
CA VAL A 314 10.55 4.36 1.12
C VAL A 314 11.69 4.85 0.21
N ASN A 315 11.98 4.12 -0.86
CA ASN A 315 13.10 4.43 -1.74
C ASN A 315 12.93 5.77 -2.48
N VAL A 316 11.74 6.09 -2.98
CA VAL A 316 11.48 7.36 -3.66
C VAL A 316 11.54 8.55 -2.70
N MET A 317 11.07 8.37 -1.46
CA MET A 317 11.20 9.38 -0.41
C MET A 317 12.67 9.66 -0.09
N VAL A 318 13.47 8.62 0.12
CA VAL A 318 14.90 8.75 0.43
C VAL A 318 15.67 9.33 -0.76
N ALA A 319 15.35 8.92 -1.99
CA ALA A 319 15.96 9.50 -3.19
C ALA A 319 15.68 11.01 -3.31
N ALA A 320 14.49 11.46 -2.90
CA ALA A 320 14.20 12.90 -2.81
C ALA A 320 15.04 13.60 -1.74
N MET A 321 15.27 12.98 -0.59
CA MET A 321 16.16 13.51 0.46
C MET A 321 17.62 13.60 -0.02
N GLU A 322 18.13 12.56 -0.69
CA GLU A 322 19.47 12.54 -1.29
C GLU A 322 19.62 13.67 -2.31
N LYS A 323 18.65 13.79 -3.23
CA LYS A 323 18.65 14.82 -4.27
C LYS A 323 18.53 16.24 -3.71
N ALA A 324 17.79 16.43 -2.62
CA ALA A 324 17.69 17.70 -1.92
C ALA A 324 18.93 18.01 -1.05
N GLY A 325 19.79 17.02 -0.81
CA GLY A 325 20.88 17.12 0.15
C GLY A 325 20.40 17.34 1.59
N SER A 326 19.15 16.98 1.92
CA SER A 326 18.58 17.18 3.25
C SER A 326 17.44 16.21 3.58
N SER A 327 17.42 15.77 4.84
CA SER A 327 16.34 14.99 5.47
C SER A 327 15.20 15.86 6.01
N ASP A 328 15.31 17.20 5.91
CA ASP A 328 14.29 18.14 6.34
C ASP A 328 13.12 18.16 5.33
N PRO A 329 11.89 17.80 5.76
CA PRO A 329 10.70 17.87 4.93
C PRO A 329 10.52 19.15 4.14
N ALA A 330 10.81 20.31 4.74
CA ALA A 330 10.65 21.59 4.06
C ALA A 330 11.56 21.71 2.82
N LYS A 331 12.69 21.00 2.80
CA LYS A 331 13.68 21.02 1.72
C LYS A 331 13.45 19.93 0.68
N TYR A 332 13.17 18.70 1.10
CA TYR A 332 13.03 17.59 0.16
C TYR A 332 11.61 17.44 -0.40
N LEU A 333 10.57 17.96 0.27
CA LEU A 333 9.19 17.83 -0.22
C LEU A 333 8.99 18.42 -1.63
N PRO A 334 9.49 19.63 -1.97
CA PRO A 334 9.40 20.14 -3.35
C PRO A 334 10.14 19.25 -4.37
N VAL A 335 11.18 18.54 -3.95
CA VAL A 335 11.93 17.58 -4.79
C VAL A 335 11.12 16.31 -4.98
N LEU A 336 10.52 15.77 -3.90
CA LEU A 336 9.63 14.62 -3.93
C LEU A 336 8.45 14.88 -4.88
N ALA A 337 7.79 16.03 -4.75
CA ALA A 337 6.66 16.42 -5.60
C ALA A 337 7.02 16.56 -7.08
N LYS A 338 8.29 16.85 -7.39
CA LYS A 338 8.84 16.93 -8.76
C LYS A 338 9.48 15.61 -9.21
N THR A 339 9.26 14.50 -8.49
CA THR A 339 9.76 13.19 -8.91
C THR A 339 9.17 12.84 -10.28
N THR A 340 10.06 12.51 -11.20
CA THR A 340 9.73 12.04 -12.54
C THR A 340 10.59 10.83 -12.88
N ASN A 341 9.95 9.78 -13.36
CA ASN A 341 10.59 8.58 -13.88
C ASN A 341 11.58 7.92 -12.90
N PHE A 342 11.27 7.93 -11.60
CA PHE A 342 12.03 7.17 -10.61
C PHE A 342 11.81 5.67 -10.86
N GLN A 343 12.87 4.89 -11.06
CA GLN A 343 12.75 3.47 -11.39
C GLN A 343 12.60 2.65 -10.11
N GLY A 344 11.35 2.28 -9.78
CA GLY A 344 11.01 1.36 -8.70
C GLY A 344 10.81 -0.08 -9.18
N VAL A 345 10.64 -1.00 -8.23
CA VAL A 345 10.30 -2.41 -8.53
C VAL A 345 8.86 -2.54 -9.07
N THR A 346 7.99 -1.58 -8.74
CA THR A 346 6.62 -1.44 -9.25
C THR A 346 6.55 -0.67 -10.58
N GLY A 347 7.71 -0.32 -11.16
CA GLY A 347 7.83 0.43 -12.40
C GLY A 347 8.16 1.92 -12.17
N PRO A 348 8.05 2.74 -13.23
CA PRO A 348 8.39 4.16 -13.14
C PRO A 348 7.41 4.96 -12.28
N ILE A 349 7.93 5.69 -11.30
CA ILE A 349 7.14 6.56 -10.40
C ILE A 349 7.31 8.02 -10.83
N SER A 350 6.18 8.69 -11.06
CA SER A 350 6.08 10.13 -11.26
C SER A 350 4.81 10.63 -10.62
N PHE A 351 4.84 11.78 -9.95
CA PHE A 351 3.64 12.35 -9.33
C PHE A 351 3.02 13.46 -10.18
N ASP A 352 1.70 13.58 -10.11
CA ASP A 352 0.95 14.73 -10.61
C ASP A 352 0.88 15.87 -9.57
N ALA A 353 0.18 16.95 -9.90
CA ALA A 353 0.09 18.13 -9.03
C ALA A 353 -0.74 17.90 -7.74
N LYS A 354 -1.48 16.78 -7.66
CA LYS A 354 -2.28 16.35 -6.51
C LYS A 354 -1.51 15.36 -5.63
N GLY A 355 -0.41 14.80 -6.15
CA GLY A 355 0.35 13.73 -5.49
C GLY A 355 -0.08 12.32 -5.93
N ASP A 356 -0.92 12.20 -6.95
CA ASP A 356 -1.28 10.90 -7.54
C ASP A 356 -0.15 10.39 -8.43
N ILE A 357 0.05 9.07 -8.47
CA ILE A 357 0.94 8.46 -9.45
C ILE A 357 0.40 8.71 -10.86
N LYS A 358 1.27 9.15 -11.78
CA LYS A 358 0.93 9.28 -13.20
C LYS A 358 0.94 7.89 -13.85
N ASN A 359 -0.07 7.63 -14.69
CA ASN A 359 -0.20 6.38 -15.45
C ASN A 359 -0.20 5.15 -14.53
N GLY A 360 -0.89 5.23 -13.39
CA GLY A 360 -1.06 4.11 -12.47
C GLY A 360 -1.67 2.91 -13.18
N ALA A 361 -0.97 1.78 -13.17
CA ALA A 361 -1.45 0.55 -13.80
C ALA A 361 -2.49 -0.17 -12.93
N LEU A 362 -3.23 -1.09 -13.52
CA LEU A 362 -4.07 -2.07 -12.83
C LEU A 362 -3.73 -3.47 -13.31
N THR A 363 -3.59 -4.42 -12.39
CA THR A 363 -3.41 -5.83 -12.75
C THR A 363 -4.71 -6.57 -12.49
N LEU A 364 -5.41 -6.97 -13.55
CA LEU A 364 -6.59 -7.82 -13.46
C LEU A 364 -6.17 -9.25 -13.15
N LYS A 365 -6.85 -9.87 -12.19
CA LYS A 365 -6.58 -11.24 -11.77
C LYS A 365 -7.86 -12.07 -11.66
N THR A 366 -7.67 -13.37 -11.78
CA THR A 366 -8.65 -14.41 -11.43
C THR A 366 -8.02 -15.39 -10.45
N TYR A 367 -8.77 -16.33 -9.90
CA TYR A 367 -8.24 -17.44 -9.09
C TYR A 367 -8.34 -18.77 -9.84
N LYS A 368 -7.24 -19.54 -9.84
CA LYS A 368 -7.17 -20.92 -10.35
C LYS A 368 -6.34 -21.79 -9.43
N GLY A 369 -6.83 -22.99 -9.09
CA GLY A 369 -6.18 -23.89 -8.13
C GLY A 369 -5.90 -23.22 -6.78
N GLY A 370 -6.81 -22.33 -6.35
CA GLY A 370 -6.66 -21.55 -5.12
C GLY A 370 -5.56 -20.48 -5.14
N LYS A 371 -5.05 -20.10 -6.32
CA LYS A 371 -4.00 -19.07 -6.47
C LYS A 371 -4.45 -17.94 -7.39
N PRO A 372 -4.06 -16.69 -7.11
CA PRO A 372 -4.30 -15.59 -8.02
C PRO A 372 -3.45 -15.76 -9.29
N VAL A 373 -4.07 -15.52 -10.45
CA VAL A 373 -3.48 -15.58 -11.79
C VAL A 373 -3.74 -14.27 -12.51
N GLU A 374 -2.69 -13.68 -13.06
CA GLU A 374 -2.76 -12.46 -13.88
C GLU A 374 -3.50 -12.73 -15.20
N LEU A 375 -4.50 -11.89 -15.48
CA LEU A 375 -5.25 -11.89 -16.73
C LEU A 375 -4.72 -10.84 -17.70
N ALA A 376 -4.48 -9.64 -17.19
CA ALA A 376 -4.01 -8.50 -17.96
C ALA A 376 -3.46 -7.41 -17.03
N VAL A 377 -2.59 -6.57 -17.57
CA VAL A 377 -2.25 -5.27 -16.97
C VAL A 377 -2.86 -4.17 -17.85
N ILE A 378 -3.47 -3.18 -17.22
CA ILE A 378 -4.22 -2.08 -17.85
C ILE A 378 -3.57 -0.76 -17.41
N ARG A 379 -3.50 0.24 -18.30
CA ARG A 379 -3.00 1.59 -18.02
C ARG A 379 -3.95 2.67 -18.50
#